data_AF-A0A7Z1MWL6-F1
#
_entry.id   AF-A0A7Z1MWL6-F1
#
_cell.length_a   1.000
_cell.length_b   1.000
_cell.length_c   1.000
_cell.angle_alpha   90.00
_cell.angle_beta   90.00
_cell.angle_gamma   90.00
#
_symmetry.space_group_name_H-M   'P 1'
#
loop_
_entity.id
_entity.type
_entity.pdbx_description
1 polymer ?
#
loop_
_entity_poly.entity_id
_entity_poly.type
_entity_poly.pdbx_seq_one_letter_code
_entity_poly.pdbx_strand_id
1 'polypeptide(L)'
;LKYIILHEYAHAKNRDTLHLIIFHIFSIAMSYNPLIQIVKRKMIHDNEVEADRFVLNNINKNEFKSYAEAIMDSVLKTSFFNKNILSHSFNGKKSLLKRRLINIKEGNLKKQSKLILIFICIFTFFIMIIQSQFLMGQSLTDYNY
;
A
#
# COMPACT_ATOMS: atom_id res chain seq x y z
N LEU A 1 -14.89 -18.57 0.46
CA LEU A 1 -14.24 -18.49 -0.88
C LEU A 1 -14.85 -17.40 -1.76
N LYS A 2 -16.17 -17.35 -1.96
CA LYS A 2 -16.89 -16.30 -2.71
C LYS A 2 -16.38 -14.88 -2.42
N TYR A 3 -16.27 -14.51 -1.14
CA TYR A 3 -15.84 -13.17 -0.74
C TYR A 3 -14.38 -12.84 -1.10
N ILE A 4 -13.49 -13.84 -1.04
CA ILE A 4 -12.09 -13.66 -1.42
C ILE A 4 -11.97 -13.48 -2.94
N ILE A 5 -12.71 -14.26 -3.73
CA ILE A 5 -12.73 -14.08 -5.19
C ILE A 5 -13.22 -12.68 -5.57
N LEU A 6 -14.26 -12.19 -4.91
CA LEU A 6 -14.79 -10.84 -5.15
C LEU A 6 -13.78 -9.74 -4.75
N HIS A 7 -12.99 -9.99 -3.70
CA HIS A 7 -11.92 -9.11 -3.25
C HIS A 7 -10.76 -9.06 -4.27
N GLU A 8 -10.28 -10.22 -4.73
CA GLU A 8 -9.23 -10.29 -5.76
C GLU A 8 -9.70 -9.69 -7.09
N TYR A 9 -10.98 -9.86 -7.44
CA TYR A 9 -11.58 -9.21 -8.60
C TYR A 9 -11.54 -7.68 -8.48
N ALA A 10 -11.77 -7.12 -7.29
CA ALA A 10 -11.64 -5.68 -7.07
C ALA A 10 -10.21 -5.18 -7.33
N HIS A 11 -9.20 -5.91 -6.86
CA HIS A 11 -7.79 -5.61 -7.14
C HIS A 11 -7.47 -5.66 -8.63
N ALA A 12 -7.94 -6.69 -9.34
CA ALA A 12 -7.77 -6.81 -10.77
C ALA A 12 -8.46 -5.66 -11.53
N LYS A 13 -9.68 -5.29 -11.14
CA LYS A 13 -10.44 -4.20 -11.73
C LYS A 13 -9.76 -2.85 -11.54
N ASN A 14 -9.23 -2.58 -10.35
CA ASN A 14 -8.54 -1.33 -10.02
C ASN A 14 -7.08 -1.29 -10.49
N ARG A 15 -6.57 -2.39 -11.07
CA ARG A 15 -5.19 -2.50 -11.57
C ARG A 15 -4.15 -2.21 -10.48
N ASP A 16 -4.46 -2.54 -9.24
CA ASP A 16 -3.64 -2.23 -8.07
C ASP A 16 -2.22 -2.82 -8.20
N THR A 17 -2.12 -4.01 -8.79
CA THR A 17 -0.84 -4.68 -9.08
C THR A 17 0.03 -3.88 -10.06
N LEU A 18 -0.56 -3.29 -11.10
CA LEU A 18 0.19 -2.48 -12.08
C LEU A 18 0.75 -1.21 -11.43
N HIS A 19 -0.06 -0.53 -10.61
CA HIS A 19 0.41 0.65 -9.86
C HIS A 19 1.53 0.31 -8.88
N LEU A 20 1.43 -0.83 -8.20
CA LEU A 20 2.48 -1.31 -7.30
C LEU A 20 3.76 -1.69 -8.06
N ILE A 21 3.67 -2.28 -9.25
CA ILE A 21 4.84 -2.61 -10.08
C ILE A 21 5.57 -1.33 -10.50
N ILE A 22 4.85 -0.33 -11.03
CA ILE A 22 5.44 0.96 -11.43
C ILE A 22 6.11 1.63 -10.23
N PHE A 23 5.43 1.70 -9.09
CA PHE A 23 5.99 2.26 -7.87
C PHE A 23 7.18 1.44 -7.36
N HIS A 24 7.19 0.12 -7.57
CA HIS A 24 8.29 -0.72 -7.14
C HIS A 24 9.56 -0.44 -7.93
N ILE A 25 9.46 -0.27 -9.26
CA ILE A 25 10.58 0.15 -10.12
C ILE A 25 11.14 1.49 -9.62
N PHE A 26 10.27 2.46 -9.35
CA PHE A 26 10.66 3.75 -8.77
C PHE A 26 11.34 3.60 -7.40
N SER A 27 10.80 2.73 -6.55
CA SER A 27 11.31 2.47 -5.21
C SER A 27 12.69 1.77 -5.20
N ILE A 28 13.09 1.10 -6.28
CA ILE A 28 14.45 0.54 -6.40
C ILE A 28 15.47 1.69 -6.52
N ALA A 29 15.18 2.67 -7.39
CA ALA A 29 16.02 3.85 -7.56
C ALA A 29 16.12 4.68 -6.26
N MET A 30 15.01 4.76 -5.51
CA MET A 30 14.93 5.51 -4.25
C MET A 30 14.99 4.63 -3.00
N SER A 31 15.63 3.47 -3.08
CA SER A 31 15.62 2.45 -2.01
C SER A 31 16.20 2.93 -0.68
N TYR A 32 17.11 3.92 -0.72
CA TYR A 32 17.70 4.56 0.45
C TYR A 32 16.76 5.54 1.19
N ASN A 33 15.64 5.94 0.57
CA ASN A 33 14.73 6.92 1.15
C ASN A 33 13.63 6.23 1.99
N PRO A 34 13.60 6.41 3.33
CA PRO A 34 12.59 5.78 4.18
C PRO A 34 11.16 6.26 3.88
N LEU A 35 10.97 7.46 3.33
CA LEU A 35 9.66 8.00 2.95
C LEU A 35 8.99 7.14 1.88
N ILE A 36 9.77 6.63 0.92
CA ILE A 36 9.26 5.78 -0.17
C ILE A 36 8.69 4.46 0.39
N GLN A 37 9.32 3.89 1.42
CA GLN A 37 8.80 2.70 2.08
C GLN A 37 7.50 2.97 2.85
N ILE A 38 7.34 4.17 3.44
CA ILE A 38 6.10 4.60 4.09
C ILE A 38 4.99 4.77 3.07
N VAL A 39 5.28 5.45 1.95
CA VAL A 39 4.36 5.63 0.82
C VAL A 39 3.92 4.28 0.27
N LYS A 40 4.85 3.33 0.08
CA LYS A 40 4.55 1.96 -0.35
C LYS A 40 3.52 1.29 0.57
N ARG A 41 3.76 1.34 1.88
CA ARG A 41 2.84 0.76 2.88
C ARG A 41 1.47 1.43 2.86
N LYS A 42 1.43 2.75 2.66
CA LYS A 42 0.18 3.51 2.53
C LYS A 42 -0.58 3.13 1.25
N MET A 43 0.08 3.00 0.11
CA MET A 43 -0.52 2.55 -1.15
C MET A 43 -1.14 1.16 -1.00
N ILE A 44 -0.41 0.21 -0.44
CA ILE A 44 -0.93 -1.15 -0.18
C ILE A 44 -2.17 -1.06 0.72
N HIS A 45 -2.09 -0.30 1.81
CA HIS A 45 -3.23 -0.13 2.72
C HIS A 45 -4.46 0.44 2.01
N ASP A 46 -4.27 1.42 1.11
CA ASP A 46 -5.37 2.09 0.43
C ASP A 46 -6.04 1.17 -0.60
N ASN A 47 -5.25 0.34 -1.28
CA ASN A 47 -5.75 -0.68 -2.20
C ASN A 47 -6.60 -1.73 -1.45
N GLU A 48 -6.13 -2.21 -0.29
CA GLU A 48 -6.90 -3.17 0.54
C GLU A 48 -8.23 -2.57 1.02
N VAL A 49 -8.23 -1.30 1.44
CA VAL A 49 -9.44 -0.57 1.86
C VAL A 49 -10.42 -0.38 0.70
N GLU A 50 -9.92 -0.11 -0.51
CA GLU A 50 -10.75 0.04 -1.70
C GLU A 50 -11.35 -1.29 -2.15
N ALA A 51 -10.58 -2.38 -2.08
CA ALA A 51 -11.08 -3.72 -2.34
C ALA A 51 -12.10 -4.18 -1.30
N ASP A 52 -11.87 -3.93 0.00
CA ASP A 52 -12.84 -4.18 1.07
C ASP A 52 -14.14 -3.42 0.79
N ARG A 53 -14.04 -2.15 0.35
CA ARG A 53 -15.21 -1.33 0.04
C ARG A 53 -15.99 -1.87 -1.13
N PHE A 54 -15.30 -2.31 -2.17
CA PHE A 54 -15.94 -2.95 -3.31
C PHE A 54 -16.74 -4.17 -2.84
N VAL A 55 -16.18 -5.03 -2.00
CA VAL A 55 -16.90 -6.19 -1.46
C VAL A 55 -18.10 -5.76 -0.64
N LEU A 56 -17.95 -4.84 0.32
CA LEU A 56 -19.07 -4.38 1.17
C LEU A 56 -20.22 -3.74 0.38
N ASN A 57 -19.93 -3.10 -0.75
CA ASN A 57 -20.94 -2.54 -1.64
C ASN A 57 -21.68 -3.59 -2.48
N ASN A 58 -21.16 -4.81 -2.58
CA ASN A 58 -21.71 -5.89 -3.40
C ASN A 58 -22.26 -7.06 -2.57
N ILE A 59 -22.29 -6.95 -1.24
CA ILE A 59 -22.85 -7.95 -0.33
C ILE A 59 -23.85 -7.31 0.63
N ASN A 60 -24.74 -8.11 1.21
CA ASN A 60 -25.67 -7.61 2.20
C ASN A 60 -24.97 -7.35 3.55
N LYS A 61 -25.50 -6.42 4.36
CA LYS A 61 -24.96 -6.12 5.71
C LYS A 61 -24.88 -7.36 6.60
N ASN A 62 -25.81 -8.30 6.43
CA ASN A 62 -25.85 -9.57 7.17
C ASN A 62 -24.64 -10.48 6.84
N GLU A 63 -24.02 -10.29 5.68
CA GLU A 63 -22.85 -11.05 5.23
C GLU A 63 -21.51 -10.43 5.67
N PHE A 64 -21.52 -9.24 6.29
CA PHE A 64 -20.28 -8.55 6.69
C PHE A 64 -19.46 -9.39 7.69
N LYS A 65 -20.14 -10.09 8.60
CA LYS A 65 -19.48 -11.00 9.56
C LYS A 65 -18.79 -12.15 8.85
N SER A 66 -19.49 -12.82 7.94
CA SER A 66 -18.95 -13.94 7.16
C SER A 66 -17.79 -13.50 6.25
N TYR A 67 -17.83 -12.27 5.73
CA TYR A 67 -16.70 -11.69 5.02
C TYR A 67 -15.50 -11.44 5.92
N ALA A 68 -15.70 -10.83 7.09
CA ALA A 68 -14.64 -10.56 8.06
C ALA A 68 -13.94 -11.86 8.53
N GLU A 69 -14.71 -12.92 8.77
CA GLU A 69 -14.20 -14.26 9.08
C GLU A 69 -13.37 -14.82 7.92
N ALA A 70 -13.85 -14.70 6.67
CA ALA A 70 -13.12 -15.16 5.50
C ALA A 70 -11.76 -14.45 5.30
N ILE A 71 -11.69 -13.13 5.56
CA ILE A 71 -10.42 -12.38 5.51
C ILE A 71 -9.49 -12.82 6.65
N MET A 72 -10.02 -13.01 7.85
CA MET A 72 -9.22 -13.44 8.99
C MET A 72 -8.59 -14.81 8.70
N ASP A 73 -9.38 -15.76 8.19
CA ASP A 73 -8.90 -17.08 7.79
C ASP A 73 -7.87 -17.02 6.66
N SER A 74 -8.05 -16.14 5.67
CA SER A 74 -7.10 -16.01 4.56
C SER A 74 -5.75 -15.46 5.02
N VAL A 75 -5.76 -14.45 5.91
CA VAL A 75 -4.54 -13.87 6.48
C VAL A 75 -3.85 -14.86 7.41
N LEU A 76 -4.60 -15.57 8.25
CA LEU A 76 -4.03 -16.57 9.14
C LEU A 76 -3.32 -17.67 8.34
N LYS A 77 -4.00 -18.27 7.35
CA LYS A 77 -3.41 -19.28 6.46
C LYS A 77 -2.15 -18.77 5.77
N THR A 78 -2.18 -17.56 5.22
CA THR A 78 -1.02 -16.96 4.53
C THR A 78 0.14 -16.65 5.49
N SER A 79 -0.16 -16.24 6.72
CA SER A 79 0.85 -15.89 7.74
C SER A 79 1.64 -17.10 8.25
N PHE A 80 1.01 -18.29 8.30
CA PHE A 80 1.69 -19.53 8.69
C PHE A 80 2.78 -19.95 7.70
N PHE A 81 2.64 -19.61 6.40
CA PHE A 81 3.61 -19.97 5.37
C PHE A 81 4.85 -19.06 5.32
N ASN A 82 4.80 -17.86 5.91
CA ASN A 82 5.82 -16.82 5.69
C ASN A 82 6.63 -16.50 6.95
N LYS A 83 7.10 -17.56 7.64
CA LYS A 83 7.70 -17.53 8.98
C LYS A 83 9.22 -17.20 9.03
N ASN A 84 9.83 -16.67 7.97
CA ASN A 84 11.28 -16.45 7.97
C ASN A 84 11.74 -15.02 8.41
N ILE A 85 12.37 -15.01 9.60
CA ILE A 85 13.65 -14.38 10.01
C ILE A 85 13.77 -12.85 10.23
N LEU A 86 12.90 -11.97 9.70
CA LEU A 86 13.02 -10.51 9.93
C LEU A 86 11.74 -9.89 10.52
N SER A 87 11.51 -10.13 11.81
CA SER A 87 10.27 -9.87 12.57
C SER A 87 9.85 -8.39 12.72
N HIS A 88 10.58 -7.41 12.20
CA HIS A 88 10.15 -6.00 12.19
C HIS A 88 8.93 -5.71 11.30
N SER A 89 8.54 -6.62 10.40
CA SER A 89 7.34 -6.48 9.54
C SER A 89 6.05 -7.05 10.18
N PHE A 90 6.15 -7.80 11.28
CA PHE A 90 5.03 -8.57 11.86
C PHE A 90 3.91 -7.68 12.44
N ASN A 91 4.27 -6.56 13.09
CA ASN A 91 3.29 -5.60 13.60
C ASN A 91 2.48 -4.94 12.48
N GLY A 92 3.06 -4.76 11.29
CA GLY A 92 2.39 -4.11 10.15
C GLY A 92 1.20 -4.91 9.63
N LYS A 93 1.39 -6.23 9.41
CA LYS A 93 0.31 -7.10 8.91
C LYS A 93 -0.84 -7.27 9.90
N LYS A 94 -0.53 -7.46 11.19
CA LYS A 94 -1.55 -7.58 12.25
C LYS A 94 -2.32 -6.28 12.47
N SER A 95 -1.63 -5.13 12.47
CA SER A 95 -2.28 -3.82 12.59
C SER A 95 -3.13 -3.48 11.38
N LEU A 96 -2.68 -3.84 10.17
CA LEU A 96 -3.45 -3.72 8.94
C LEU A 96 -4.74 -4.54 8.99
N LEU A 97 -4.66 -5.83 9.35
CA LEU A 97 -5.85 -6.68 9.50
C LEU A 97 -6.82 -6.12 10.54
N LYS A 98 -6.31 -5.72 11.71
CA LYS A 98 -7.15 -5.10 12.75
C LYS A 98 -7.88 -3.86 12.23
N ARG A 99 -7.20 -3.00 11.47
CA ARG A 99 -7.80 -1.79 10.89
C ARG A 99 -8.87 -2.13 9.84
N ARG A 100 -8.63 -3.13 8.99
CA ARG A 100 -9.64 -3.62 8.02
C ARG A 100 -10.90 -4.11 8.72
N LEU A 101 -10.75 -4.93 9.77
CA LEU A 101 -11.89 -5.47 10.53
C LEU A 101 -12.70 -4.37 11.22
N ILE A 102 -12.04 -3.35 11.78
CA ILE A 102 -12.73 -2.17 12.36
C ILE A 102 -13.53 -1.44 11.27
N ASN A 103 -12.91 -1.16 10.12
CA ASN A 103 -13.58 -0.46 9.03
C ASN A 103 -14.77 -1.25 8.45
N ILE A 104 -14.66 -2.58 8.36
CA ILE A 104 -15.75 -3.46 7.93
C ILE A 104 -16.90 -3.41 8.93
N LYS A 105 -16.60 -3.49 10.23
CA LYS A 105 -17.61 -3.40 11.30
C LYS A 105 -18.36 -2.07 11.28
N GLU A 106 -17.65 -0.97 11.06
CA GLU A 106 -18.25 0.37 11.01
C GLU A 106 -19.05 0.62 9.73
N GLY A 107 -18.88 -0.21 8.68
CA GLY A 107 -19.52 -0.03 7.37
C GLY A 107 -19.16 1.28 6.66
N ASN A 108 -18.21 2.04 7.22
CA ASN A 108 -17.83 3.38 6.80
C ASN A 108 -16.43 3.38 6.17
N LEU A 109 -16.34 2.82 4.97
CA LEU A 109 -15.12 2.88 4.18
C LEU A 109 -15.09 4.19 3.38
N LYS A 110 -14.51 5.24 3.96
CA LYS A 110 -14.28 6.51 3.23
C LYS A 110 -13.41 6.26 2.00
N LYS A 111 -13.71 6.95 0.89
CA LYS A 111 -12.91 6.83 -0.33
C LYS A 111 -11.57 7.47 -0.03
N GLN A 112 -10.50 6.71 -0.08
CA GLN A 112 -9.17 7.28 0.08
C GLN A 112 -8.75 7.92 -1.23
N SER A 113 -8.43 9.21 -1.19
CA SER A 113 -7.95 9.93 -2.37
C SER A 113 -6.51 9.53 -2.67
N LYS A 114 -6.29 8.88 -3.82
CA LYS A 114 -4.94 8.57 -4.32
C LYS A 114 -4.15 9.83 -4.72
N LEU A 115 -4.79 11.00 -4.79
CA LEU A 115 -4.15 12.27 -5.17
C LEU A 115 -3.03 12.68 -4.21
N ILE A 116 -3.22 12.47 -2.91
CA ILE A 116 -2.21 12.83 -1.90
C ILE A 116 -0.92 12.00 -2.10
N LEU A 117 -1.06 10.72 -2.44
CA LEU A 117 0.08 9.85 -2.74
C LEU A 117 0.82 10.27 -4.01
N ILE A 118 0.07 10.64 -5.06
CA ILE A 118 0.64 11.16 -6.31
C ILE A 118 1.42 12.45 -6.05
N PHE A 119 0.86 13.37 -5.27
CA PHE A 119 1.55 14.61 -4.86
C PHE A 119 2.86 14.34 -4.13
N ILE A 120 2.86 13.39 -3.18
CA ILE A 120 4.08 13.02 -2.45
C ILE A 120 5.13 12.45 -3.41
N CYS A 121 4.75 11.58 -4.34
CA CYS A 121 5.68 11.00 -5.32
C CYS A 121 6.31 12.08 -6.21
N ILE A 122 5.49 13.01 -6.73
CA ILE A 122 5.94 14.14 -7.55
C ILE A 122 6.89 15.03 -6.73
N PHE A 123 6.52 15.37 -5.50
CA PHE A 123 7.34 16.20 -4.61
C PHE A 123 8.71 15.56 -4.33
N THR A 124 8.75 14.26 -4.03
CA THR A 124 10.02 13.54 -3.83
C THR A 124 10.89 13.49 -5.08
N PHE A 125 10.27 13.40 -6.27
CA PHE A 125 10.99 13.43 -7.54
C PHE A 125 11.62 14.80 -7.80
N PHE A 126 10.89 15.90 -7.53
CA PHE A 126 11.43 17.26 -7.63
C PHE A 126 12.59 17.51 -6.68
N ILE A 127 12.49 17.06 -5.42
CA ILE A 127 13.60 17.18 -4.45
C ILE A 127 14.86 16.48 -4.98
N MET A 128 14.73 15.31 -5.58
CA MET A 128 15.89 14.60 -6.14
C MET A 128 16.53 15.34 -7.33
N ILE A 129 15.73 15.94 -8.21
CA ILE A 129 16.26 16.75 -9.31
C ILE A 129 17.07 17.94 -8.74
N ILE A 130 16.53 18.65 -7.76
CA ILE A 130 17.20 19.80 -7.14
C ILE A 130 18.51 19.37 -6.47
N GLN A 131 18.51 18.26 -5.73
CA GLN A 131 19.72 17.72 -5.10
C GLN A 131 20.80 17.37 -6.13
N SER A 132 20.41 16.78 -7.27
CA SER A 132 21.35 16.42 -8.33
C SER A 132 22.01 17.66 -8.97
N GLN A 133 21.25 18.74 -9.17
CA GLN A 133 21.79 19.99 -9.72
C GLN A 133 22.72 20.70 -8.74
N PHE A 134 22.39 20.69 -7.44
CA PHE A 134 23.26 21.24 -6.40
C PHE A 134 24.61 20.53 -6.34
N LEU A 135 24.61 19.19 -6.39
CA LEU A 135 25.83 18.38 -6.38
C LEU A 135 26.72 18.67 -7.61
N MET A 136 26.12 18.83 -8.79
CA MET A 136 26.82 19.21 -10.02
C MET A 136 27.43 20.62 -9.93
N GLY A 137 26.75 21.55 -9.27
CA GLY A 137 27.26 22.91 -9.05
C GLY A 137 28.51 22.94 -8.17
N GLN A 138 28.54 22.12 -7.11
CA GLN A 138 29.70 22.02 -6.21
C GLN A 138 30.92 21.39 -6.91
N SER A 139 30.72 20.36 -7.74
CA SER A 139 31.84 19.73 -8.43
C SER A 139 32.54 20.69 -9.40
N LEU A 140 31.79 21.52 -10.12
CA LEU A 140 32.35 22.53 -11.03
C LEU A 140 33.16 23.62 -10.30
N THR A 141 32.79 23.96 -9.06
CA THR A 141 33.58 24.91 -8.25
C THR A 141 34.86 24.27 -7.71
N ASP A 142 34.84 22.98 -7.38
CA ASP A 142 36.02 22.27 -6.87
C ASP A 142 37.09 22.03 -7.95
N TYR A 143 36.73 21.97 -9.24
CA TYR A 143 37.69 21.87 -10.35
C TYR A 143 38.35 23.22 -10.74
N ASN A 144 37.83 24.34 -10.25
CA ASN A 144 38.36 25.68 -10.56
C ASN A 144 39.36 26.20 -9.51
N TYR A 145 39.81 25.35 -8.59
CA TYR A 145 40.87 25.64 -7.60
C TYR A 145 42.08 24.72 -7.78
#